data_AF-A0A951DXP2-F1
#
_entry.id   AF-A0A951DXP2-F1
#
_cell.length_a   1.000
_cell.length_b   1.000
_cell.length_c   1.000
_cell.angle_alpha   90.00
_cell.angle_beta   90.00
_cell.angle_gamma   90.00
#
_symmetry.space_group_name_H-M   'P 1'
#
loop_
_entity.id
_entity.type
_entity.pdbx_description
1 polymer ?
#
loop_
_entity_poly.entity_id
_entity_poly.type
_entity_poly.pdbx_seq_one_letter_code
_entity_poly.pdbx_strand_id
1 'polypeptide(L)'
;MSRLDTPAVPRTDRALVIHPAAKSAPRPQSDSPPRSLEARLDEAVGLARAIDLDVVRAEIVRIARPAPGTLFGSGNVEMLRGLVADHEIGLVVVDGPLSPVQQRNL
;
A
#
# COMPACT_ATOMS: atom_id res chain seq x y z
N MET A 1 16.92 -24.91 30.30
CA MET A 1 15.73 -25.10 29.45
C MET A 1 15.52 -23.82 28.67
N SER A 2 16.03 -23.77 27.43
CA SER A 2 15.92 -22.58 26.57
C SER A 2 14.49 -22.45 26.06
N ARG A 3 13.84 -21.31 26.32
CA ARG A 3 12.55 -20.97 25.71
C ARG A 3 12.73 -21.02 24.19
N LEU A 4 11.86 -21.76 23.52
CA LEU A 4 11.69 -21.66 22.08
C LEU A 4 11.06 -20.28 21.83
N ASP A 5 11.84 -19.36 21.26
CA ASP A 5 11.36 -18.12 20.68
C ASP A 5 10.42 -18.51 19.54
N THR A 6 9.13 -18.54 19.83
CA THR A 6 8.10 -18.71 18.81
C THR A 6 7.98 -17.34 18.14
N PRO A 7 8.24 -17.20 16.82
CA PRO A 7 8.07 -15.91 16.17
C PRO A 7 6.63 -15.44 16.39
N ALA A 8 6.48 -14.24 16.93
CA ALA A 8 5.16 -13.65 17.13
C ALA A 8 4.43 -13.62 15.78
N VAL A 9 3.18 -14.11 15.77
CA VAL A 9 2.33 -14.00 14.57
C VAL A 9 2.20 -12.52 14.24
N PRO A 10 2.51 -12.08 13.01
CA PRO A 10 2.43 -10.67 12.66
C PRO A 10 0.99 -10.19 12.89
N ARG A 11 0.89 -9.05 13.55
CA ARG A 11 -0.37 -8.36 13.81
C ARG A 11 -1.02 -7.94 12.50
N THR A 12 -2.00 -8.71 12.01
CA THR A 12 -2.66 -8.47 10.71
C THR A 12 -3.61 -7.27 10.71
N ASP A 13 -3.82 -6.64 11.87
CA ASP A 13 -4.59 -5.42 12.01
C ASP A 13 -3.76 -4.16 11.70
N ARG A 14 -2.44 -4.19 11.85
CA ARG A 14 -1.55 -3.05 11.55
C ARG A 14 -1.33 -2.92 10.05
N ALA A 15 -1.79 -1.82 9.48
CA ALA A 15 -1.86 -1.62 8.05
C ALA A 15 -1.03 -0.44 7.54
N LEU A 16 -0.41 -0.66 6.37
CA LEU A 16 0.08 0.38 5.48
C LEU A 16 -0.90 0.57 4.31
N VAL A 17 -1.41 1.77 4.11
CA VAL A 17 -2.22 2.11 2.94
C VAL A 17 -1.33 2.76 1.88
N ILE A 18 -1.39 2.28 0.64
CA ILE A 18 -0.59 2.79 -0.48
C ILE A 18 -1.53 3.27 -1.58
N HIS A 19 -1.36 4.52 -2.00
CA HIS A 19 -1.97 5.05 -3.21
C HIS A 19 -0.94 5.11 -4.36
N PRO A 20 -1.03 4.22 -5.36
CA PRO A 20 -0.15 4.26 -6.53
C PRO A 20 -0.48 5.44 -7.47
N ALA A 21 0.41 6.42 -7.55
CA ALA A 21 0.28 7.57 -8.43
C ALA A 21 1.08 7.39 -9.74
N ALA A 22 0.43 6.86 -10.77
CA ALA A 22 1.02 6.77 -12.11
C ALA A 22 1.02 8.15 -12.80
N LYS A 23 2.13 8.49 -13.47
CA LYS A 23 2.28 9.78 -14.19
C LYS A 23 1.23 10.05 -15.28
N SER A 24 0.56 9.00 -15.77
CA SER A 24 -0.37 9.06 -16.91
C SER A 24 -1.67 8.31 -16.63
N ALA A 25 -2.23 8.45 -15.42
CA ALA A 25 -3.60 7.98 -15.21
C ALA A 25 -4.55 8.76 -16.15
N PRO A 26 -5.40 8.09 -16.93
CA PRO A 26 -6.42 8.77 -17.73
C PRO A 26 -7.23 9.68 -16.80
N ARG A 27 -7.44 10.95 -17.20
CA ARG A 27 -8.32 11.85 -16.47
C ARG A 27 -9.71 11.19 -16.43
N PRO A 28 -10.31 10.95 -15.25
CA PRO A 28 -11.65 10.37 -15.20
C PRO A 28 -12.63 11.27 -15.97
N GLN A 29 -13.52 10.65 -16.75
CA GLN A 29 -14.60 11.33 -17.48
C GLN A 29 -15.73 11.73 -16.51
N SER A 30 -15.41 12.47 -15.46
CA SER A 30 -16.39 13.03 -14.53
C SER A 30 -16.48 14.53 -14.72
N ASP A 31 -17.69 15.08 -14.65
CA ASP A 31 -17.93 16.54 -14.64
C ASP A 31 -17.38 17.22 -13.36
N SER A 32 -17.02 16.42 -12.35
CA SER A 32 -16.33 16.89 -11.15
C SER A 32 -14.82 17.02 -11.37
N PRO A 33 -14.16 18.05 -10.82
CA PRO A 33 -12.71 18.17 -10.89
C PRO A 33 -12.05 16.94 -10.25
N PRO A 34 -10.94 16.43 -10.82
CA PRO A 34 -10.24 15.27 -10.27
C PRO A 34 -9.81 15.58 -8.83
N ARG A 35 -10.13 14.67 -7.89
CA ARG A 35 -9.65 14.75 -6.50
C ARG A 35 -8.12 14.80 -6.48
N SER A 36 -7.55 15.56 -5.55
CA SER A 36 -6.09 15.57 -5.33
C SER A 36 -5.62 14.17 -4.88
N LEU A 37 -4.32 13.88 -5.05
CA LEU A 37 -3.77 12.58 -4.64
C LEU A 37 -3.91 12.38 -3.13
N GLU A 38 -3.79 13.47 -2.37
CA GLU A 38 -3.97 13.52 -0.92
C GLU A 38 -5.41 13.16 -0.54
N ALA A 39 -6.42 13.75 -1.21
CA ALA A 39 -7.81 13.44 -0.96
C ALA A 39 -8.17 11.97 -1.29
N ARG A 40 -7.54 11.39 -2.31
CA ARG A 40 -7.70 9.95 -2.63
C ARG A 40 -7.05 9.07 -1.57
N LEU A 41 -5.85 9.41 -1.11
CA LEU A 41 -5.19 8.70 -0.02
C LEU A 41 -6.03 8.76 1.26
N ASP A 42 -6.53 9.94 1.63
CA ASP A 42 -7.36 10.14 2.83
C ASP A 42 -8.64 9.29 2.80
N GLU A 43 -9.29 9.20 1.63
CA GLU A 43 -10.44 8.31 1.43
C GLU A 43 -10.06 6.84 1.63
N ALA A 44 -8.97 6.37 1.02
CA ALA A 44 -8.48 5.00 1.19
C ALA A 44 -8.15 4.68 2.66
N VAL A 45 -7.56 5.62 3.39
CA VAL A 45 -7.31 5.51 4.83
C VAL A 45 -8.61 5.42 5.61
N GLY A 46 -9.61 6.25 5.28
CA GLY A 46 -10.93 6.20 5.89
C GLY A 46 -11.61 4.85 5.69
N LEU A 47 -11.55 4.30 4.49
CA LEU A 47 -12.11 2.98 4.17
C LEU A 47 -11.38 1.85 4.92
N ALA A 48 -10.05 1.88 4.98
CA ALA A 48 -9.28 0.90 5.73
C ALA A 48 -9.62 0.94 7.24
N ARG A 49 -9.73 2.13 7.82
CA ARG A 49 -10.16 2.30 9.22
C ARG A 49 -11.60 1.84 9.46
N ALA A 50 -12.48 1.99 8.48
CA ALA A 50 -13.87 1.56 8.58
C ALA A 50 -14.04 0.03 8.63
N ILE A 51 -13.03 -0.73 8.20
CA ILE A 51 -12.98 -2.20 8.32
C ILE A 51 -12.01 -2.65 9.43
N ASP A 52 -11.85 -1.82 10.46
CA ASP A 52 -11.08 -2.10 11.69
C ASP A 52 -9.57 -2.31 11.51
N LEU A 53 -8.96 -1.71 10.47
CA LEU A 53 -7.50 -1.70 10.33
C LEU A 53 -6.87 -0.55 11.13
N ASP A 54 -5.81 -0.88 11.89
CA ASP A 54 -4.89 0.06 12.54
C ASP A 54 -3.93 0.63 11.47
N VAL A 55 -4.38 1.67 10.76
CA VAL A 55 -3.57 2.34 9.73
C VAL A 55 -2.47 3.17 10.41
N VAL A 56 -1.27 2.59 10.51
CA VAL A 56 -0.11 3.21 11.14
C VAL A 56 0.69 4.07 10.17
N ARG A 57 0.54 3.82 8.87
CA ARG A 57 1.18 4.59 7.81
C ARG A 57 0.34 4.59 6.53
N ALA A 58 0.38 5.68 5.79
CA ALA A 58 -0.30 5.82 4.50
C ALA A 58 0.58 6.58 3.50
N GLU A 59 0.88 6.06 2.30
CA GLU A 59 1.85 6.64 1.36
C GLU A 59 1.30 6.80 -0.06
N ILE A 60 1.63 7.93 -0.70
CA ILE A 60 1.48 8.07 -2.16
C ILE A 60 2.78 7.62 -2.82
N VAL A 61 2.75 6.50 -3.54
CA VAL A 61 3.92 5.97 -4.23
C VAL A 61 3.87 6.38 -5.70
N ARG A 62 4.81 7.22 -6.13
CA ARG A 62 4.91 7.65 -7.53
C ARG A 62 5.43 6.52 -8.42
N ILE A 63 4.70 6.23 -9.49
CA ILE A 63 5.05 5.21 -10.48
C ILE A 63 5.46 5.89 -11.77
N ALA A 64 6.75 5.84 -12.09
CA ALA A 64 7.27 6.37 -13.35
C ALA A 64 6.83 5.50 -14.55
N ARG A 65 6.95 4.18 -14.40
CA ARG A 65 6.45 3.15 -15.32
C ARG A 65 6.06 1.90 -14.52
N PRO A 66 4.87 1.31 -14.73
CA PRO A 66 4.45 0.10 -14.03
C PRO A 66 5.42 -1.06 -14.28
N ALA A 67 5.96 -1.64 -13.21
CA ALA A 67 6.72 -2.88 -13.31
C ALA A 67 5.77 -4.07 -13.51
N PRO A 68 5.96 -4.93 -14.54
CA PRO A 68 5.06 -6.07 -14.78
C PRO A 68 4.93 -6.99 -13.57
N GLY A 69 6.04 -7.17 -12.82
CA GLY A 69 6.11 -8.06 -11.68
C GLY A 69 5.54 -7.50 -10.38
N THR A 70 5.62 -6.20 -10.11
CA THR A 70 5.31 -5.65 -8.76
C THR A 70 4.54 -4.34 -8.77
N LEU A 71 4.17 -3.80 -9.94
CA LEU A 71 3.65 -2.43 -10.14
C LEU A 71 4.68 -1.32 -9.79
N PHE A 72 5.30 -1.38 -8.62
CA PHE A 72 6.11 -0.31 -8.04
C PHE A 72 7.58 -0.28 -8.51
N GLY A 73 8.14 -1.41 -8.97
CA GLY A 73 9.56 -1.55 -9.29
C GLY A 73 10.44 -1.76 -8.05
N SER A 74 11.69 -2.21 -8.24
CA SER A 74 12.55 -2.68 -7.15
C SER A 74 12.87 -1.62 -6.10
N GLY A 75 13.17 -0.38 -6.49
CA GLY A 75 13.50 0.69 -5.54
C GLY A 75 12.36 1.05 -4.61
N ASN A 76 11.14 1.17 -5.14
CA ASN A 76 9.96 1.41 -4.31
C ASN A 76 9.62 0.18 -3.45
N VAL A 77 9.77 -1.04 -3.98
CA VAL A 77 9.56 -2.26 -3.18
C VAL A 77 10.52 -2.32 -1.99
N GLU A 78 11.79 -1.95 -2.18
CA GLU A 78 12.78 -1.92 -1.10
C GLU A 78 12.42 -0.89 -0.03
N MET A 79 12.05 0.33 -0.44
CA MET A 79 11.56 1.36 0.47
C MET A 79 10.32 0.90 1.26
N LEU A 80 9.36 0.26 0.59
CA LEU A 80 8.16 -0.29 1.23
C LEU A 80 8.49 -1.42 2.20
N ARG A 81 9.46 -2.29 1.90
CA ARG A 81 9.95 -3.30 2.85
C ARG A 81 10.51 -2.67 4.11
N GLY A 82 11.28 -1.59 3.97
CA GLY A 82 11.79 -0.81 5.11
C GLY A 82 10.66 -0.30 5.99
N LEU A 83 9.67 0.38 5.40
CA LEU A 83 8.49 0.86 6.15
C LEU A 83 7.75 -0.28 6.86
N VAL A 84 7.56 -1.42 6.19
CA VAL A 84 6.88 -2.58 6.77
C VAL A 84 7.62 -3.10 8.00
N ALA A 85 8.95 -3.20 7.92
CA ALA A 85 9.79 -3.65 9.04
C ALA A 85 9.80 -2.62 10.18
N ASP A 86 10.02 -1.34 9.87
CA ASP A 86 10.17 -0.27 10.87
C ASP A 86 8.91 -0.02 11.69
N HIS A 87 7.72 -0.26 11.10
CA HIS A 87 6.43 -0.01 11.74
C HIS A 87 5.68 -1.28 12.18
N GLU A 88 6.32 -2.45 12.03
CA GLU A 88 5.73 -3.77 12.34
C GLU A 88 4.36 -3.96 11.65
N ILE A 89 4.31 -3.65 10.35
CA ILE A 89 3.08 -3.74 9.56
C ILE A 89 2.82 -5.21 9.20
N GLY A 90 1.61 -5.69 9.48
CA GLY A 90 1.17 -7.04 9.09
C GLY A 90 0.31 -7.09 7.83
N LEU A 91 -0.18 -5.94 7.35
CA LEU A 91 -1.02 -5.84 6.17
C LEU A 91 -0.67 -4.62 5.31
N VAL A 92 -0.58 -4.82 3.99
CA VAL A 92 -0.45 -3.72 3.03
C VAL A 92 -1.71 -3.63 2.18
N VAL A 93 -2.36 -2.48 2.20
CA VAL A 93 -3.53 -2.15 1.39
C VAL A 93 -3.06 -1.30 0.21
N VAL A 94 -3.35 -1.74 -1.01
CA VAL A 94 -3.04 -0.96 -2.23
C VAL A 94 -4.34 -0.43 -2.83
N ASP A 95 -4.53 0.89 -2.78
CA ASP A 95 -5.67 1.60 -3.37
C ASP A 95 -5.47 1.79 -4.88
N GLY A 96 -5.46 0.67 -5.60
CA GLY A 96 -5.28 0.65 -7.05
C GLY A 96 -5.27 -0.77 -7.60
N PRO A 97 -5.38 -0.92 -8.93
CA PRO A 97 -5.42 -2.24 -9.54
C PRO A 97 -4.05 -2.94 -9.43
N LEU A 98 -4.08 -4.21 -9.00
CA LEU A 98 -2.95 -5.13 -9.08
C LEU A 98 -3.36 -6.34 -9.92
N SER A 99 -2.52 -6.71 -10.90
CA SER A 99 -2.68 -7.97 -11.61
C SER A 99 -2.38 -9.17 -10.70
N PRO A 100 -2.86 -10.38 -11.02
CA PRO A 100 -2.58 -11.57 -10.19
C PRO A 100 -1.09 -11.82 -9.99
N VAL A 101 -0.26 -11.58 -11.02
CA VAL A 101 1.20 -11.73 -10.90
C VAL A 101 1.81 -10.67 -9.98
N GLN A 102 1.26 -9.45 -9.96
CA GLN A 102 1.71 -8.38 -9.05
C GLN A 102 1.36 -8.71 -7.60
N GLN A 103 0.13 -9.15 -7.33
CA GLN A 103 -0.29 -9.55 -5.98
C GLN A 103 0.57 -10.69 -5.43
N ARG A 104 0.91 -11.67 -6.28
CA ARG A 104 1.74 -12.82 -5.89
C ARG A 104 3.18 -12.45 -5.56
N ASN A 105 3.75 -11.48 -6.29
CA ASN A 105 5.17 -11.15 -6.18
C ASN A 105 5.47 -10.07 -5.12
N LEU A 106 4.44 -9.35 -4.68
CA LEU A 106 4.51 -8.37 -3.58
C LEU A 106 4.43 -9.08 -2.25
#